data_AF-A0A7W8QJ17-F1
#
_entry.id   AF-A0A7W8QJ17-F1
#
_cell.length_a   1.000
_cell.length_b   1.000
_cell.length_c   1.000
_cell.angle_alpha   90.00
_cell.angle_beta   90.00
_cell.angle_gamma   90.00
#
_symmetry.space_group_name_H-M   'P 1'
#
loop_
_entity.id
_entity.type
_entity.pdbx_description
1 polymer ?
#
loop_
_entity_poly.entity_id
_entity_poly.type
_entity_poly.pdbx_seq_one_letter_code
_entity_poly.pdbx_strand_id
1 'polypeptide(L)' 'MSCGTIGTMAKDEIEHLRKLRDDYDRARAALMQGIRDELEARNGKDLALIGRSVDWSREYIAKIRDGKVRDA' A
#
# COMPACT_ATOMS: atom_id res chain seq x y z
N MET A 1 -2.70 2.18 44.86
CA MET A 1 -3.36 0.86 44.91
C MET A 1 -4.06 0.65 43.59
N SER A 2 -3.67 -0.42 42.88
CA SER A 2 -4.40 -1.24 41.89
C SER A 2 -5.51 -0.63 41.04
N CYS A 3 -5.76 -1.00 39.79
CA CYS A 3 -5.17 -1.94 38.82
C CYS A 3 -6.10 -1.87 37.58
N GLY A 4 -5.56 -2.13 36.38
CA GLY A 4 -6.22 -2.80 35.24
C GLY A 4 -7.42 -2.10 34.59
N THR A 5 -7.46 -1.90 33.28
CA THR A 5 -7.36 -2.97 32.28
C THR A 5 -7.10 -2.35 30.90
N ILE A 6 -5.87 -2.45 30.39
CA ILE A 6 -5.58 -2.33 28.95
C ILE A 6 -4.94 -3.68 28.60
N GLY A 7 -5.75 -4.62 28.15
CA GLY A 7 -5.28 -6.00 28.02
C GLY A 7 -6.30 -6.94 27.41
N THR A 8 -6.94 -6.53 26.32
CA THR A 8 -7.70 -7.46 25.48
C THR A 8 -7.45 -7.06 24.04
N MET A 9 -6.65 -7.85 23.31
CA MET A 9 -6.57 -8.01 21.84
C MET A 9 -5.30 -8.80 21.43
N ALA A 10 -4.74 -9.65 22.30
CA ALA A 10 -3.51 -10.41 22.01
C ALA A 10 -3.65 -11.90 22.33
N LYS A 11 -4.74 -12.52 21.89
CA LYS A 11 -4.87 -13.98 21.76
C LYS A 11 -5.61 -14.21 20.46
N ASP A 12 -5.05 -15.03 19.58
CA ASP A 12 -5.58 -15.45 18.27
C ASP A 12 -4.99 -14.75 17.03
N GLU A 13 -3.81 -14.12 17.13
CA GLU A 13 -3.01 -13.82 15.94
C GLU A 13 -2.10 -15.00 15.58
N ILE A 14 -2.21 -15.47 14.35
CA ILE A 14 -1.30 -16.46 13.79
C ILE A 14 -0.04 -15.71 13.33
N GLU A 15 1.05 -15.80 14.11
CA GLU A 15 2.28 -15.01 13.93
C GLU A 15 2.83 -15.03 12.49
N HIS A 16 2.85 -16.21 11.85
CA HIS A 16 3.36 -16.31 10.48
C HIS A 16 2.49 -15.56 9.46
N LEU A 17 1.16 -15.54 9.65
CA LEU A 17 0.26 -14.77 8.79
C LEU A 17 0.40 -13.27 9.05
N ARG A 18 0.63 -12.87 10.31
CA ARG A 18 0.87 -11.46 10.66
C ARG A 18 2.14 -10.95 9.97
N LYS A 19 3.22 -11.73 10.01
CA LYS A 19 4.47 -11.42 9.32
C LYS A 19 4.28 -11.32 7.81
N LEU A 20 3.60 -12.28 7.18
CA LEU A 20 3.29 -12.23 5.75
C LEU A 20 2.47 -10.98 5.38
N ARG A 21 1.55 -10.58 6.26
CA ARG A 21 0.77 -9.36 6.06
C ARG A 21 1.65 -8.12 6.13
N ASP A 22 2.55 -8.03 7.10
CA ASP A 22 3.46 -6.88 7.23
C ASP A 22 4.42 -6.79 6.03
N ASP A 23 4.92 -7.93 5.54
CA ASP A 23 5.76 -7.98 4.35
C ASP A 23 4.97 -7.58 3.09
N TYR A 24 3.71 -8.00 2.97
CA TYR A 24 2.81 -7.56 1.91
C TYR A 24 2.55 -6.04 1.98
N ASP A 25 2.23 -5.50 3.15
CA ASP A 25 1.95 -4.07 3.32
C ASP A 25 3.20 -3.23 3.01
N ARG A 26 4.40 -3.69 3.42
CA ARG A 26 5.68 -3.05 3.04
C ARG A 26 5.92 -3.09 1.53
N ALA A 27 5.74 -4.25 0.89
CA ALA A 27 5.92 -4.39 -0.55
C ALA A 27 4.91 -3.53 -1.34
N ARG A 28 3.66 -3.48 -0.87
CA ARG A 28 2.60 -2.63 -1.44
C ARG A 28 2.95 -1.16 -1.30
N ALA A 29 3.42 -0.72 -0.14
CA ALA A 29 3.85 0.66 0.08
C ALA A 29 5.01 1.05 -0.84
N ALA A 30 5.99 0.17 -1.00
CA ALA A 30 7.11 0.37 -1.92
C ALA A 30 6.65 0.46 -3.39
N LEU A 31 5.71 -0.40 -3.81
CA LEU A 31 5.12 -0.35 -5.15
C LEU A 31 4.37 0.97 -5.39
N MET A 32 3.56 1.40 -4.42
CA MET A 32 2.83 2.68 -4.51
C MET A 32 3.78 3.86 -4.61
N GLN A 33 4.89 3.83 -3.86
CA GLN A 33 5.91 4.87 -3.96
C GLN A 33 6.59 4.86 -5.33
N GLY A 34 7.02 3.70 -5.83
CA GLY A 34 7.64 3.60 -7.16
C GLY A 34 6.73 4.07 -8.30
N ILE A 35 5.41 3.81 -8.21
CA ILE A 35 4.43 4.34 -9.16
C ILE A 35 4.37 5.87 -9.09
N ARG A 36 4.40 6.45 -7.90
CA ARG A 36 4.41 7.92 -7.72
C ARG A 36 5.69 8.54 -8.28
N ASP A 37 6.84 7.92 -8.04
CA ASP A 37 8.13 8.39 -8.56
C ASP A 37 8.17 8.35 -10.09
N GLU A 38 7.65 7.29 -10.72
CA GLU A 38 7.50 7.20 -12.19
C GLU A 38 6.52 8.23 -12.75
N LEU A 39 5.41 8.47 -12.05
CA LEU A 39 4.47 9.53 -12.42
C LEU A 39 5.14 10.91 -12.36
N GLU A 40 5.95 11.18 -11.34
CA GLU A 40 6.70 12.44 -11.21
C GLU A 40 7.74 12.58 -12.33
N ALA A 41 8.57 11.55 -12.54
CA ALA A 41 9.60 11.54 -13.58
C ALA A 41 9.04 11.76 -15.00
N ARG A 42 7.81 11.30 -15.24
CA ARG A 42 7.11 11.44 -16.53
C ARG A 42 6.17 12.63 -16.58
N ASN A 43 6.15 13.48 -15.56
CA ASN A 43 5.25 14.63 -15.44
C ASN A 43 3.76 14.24 -15.64
N GLY A 44 3.35 13.13 -15.02
CA GLY A 44 1.99 12.59 -15.03
C GLY A 44 1.55 11.96 -16.35
N LYS A 45 2.47 11.70 -17.29
CA LYS A 45 2.21 11.08 -18.60
C LYS A 45 2.40 9.55 -18.55
N ASP A 46 2.13 8.89 -19.68
CA ASP A 46 2.32 7.44 -19.89
C ASP A 46 1.62 6.51 -18.90
N LEU A 47 0.44 6.91 -18.40
CA LEU A 47 -0.35 6.12 -17.44
C LEU A 47 -0.60 4.66 -17.87
N ALA A 48 -0.77 4.42 -19.18
CA ALA A 48 -0.98 3.09 -19.73
C ALA A 48 0.29 2.21 -19.68
N LEU A 49 1.47 2.83 -19.83
CA LEU A 49 2.75 2.12 -19.71
C LEU A 49 2.98 1.74 -18.26
N ILE A 50 2.81 2.68 -17.32
CA ILE A 50 2.95 2.43 -15.88
C ILE A 50 1.99 1.32 -15.46
N GLY A 51 0.72 1.41 -15.88
CA GLY A 51 -0.29 0.39 -15.61
C GLY A 51 0.13 -0.99 -16.12
N ARG A 52 0.60 -1.09 -17.37
CA ARG A 52 1.10 -2.36 -17.93
C ARG A 52 2.27 -2.94 -17.15
N SER A 53 3.18 -2.10 -16.65
CA SER A 53 4.35 -2.54 -15.88
C SER A 53 3.99 -3.16 -14.52
N VAL A 54 2.82 -2.84 -13.97
CA VAL A 54 2.35 -3.32 -12.66
C VAL A 54 1.04 -4.11 -12.75
N ASP A 55 0.64 -4.49 -13.97
CA ASP A 55 -0.62 -5.18 -14.29
C ASP A 55 -1.89 -4.49 -13.76
N TRP A 56 -1.90 -3.15 -13.75
CA TRP A 56 -3.04 -2.35 -13.32
C TRP A 56 -3.63 -1.54 -14.48
N SER A 57 -4.91 -1.20 -14.35
CA SER A 57 -5.57 -0.38 -15.37
C SER A 57 -5.04 1.06 -15.38
N ARG A 58 -5.07 1.69 -16.55
CA ARG A 58 -4.72 3.10 -16.73
C ARG A 58 -5.52 4.00 -15.80
N GLU A 59 -6.81 3.71 -15.63
CA GLU A 59 -7.74 4.45 -14.77
C GLU A 59 -7.32 4.35 -13.31
N TYR A 60 -6.79 3.22 -12.88
CA TYR A 60 -6.29 3.05 -11.52
C TYR A 60 -5.04 3.89 -11.28
N ILE A 61 -4.09 3.89 -12.22
CA ILE A 61 -2.90 4.78 -12.15
C ILE A 61 -3.32 6.26 -12.16
N ALA A 62 -4.33 6.63 -12.94
CA ALA A 62 -4.87 8.00 -12.93
C ALA A 62 -5.42 8.39 -11.54
N LYS A 63 -6.08 7.47 -10.82
CA LYS A 63 -6.55 7.72 -9.45
C LYS A 63 -5.40 7.90 -8.47
N ILE A 64 -4.31 7.17 -8.62
CA ILE A 64 -3.10 7.33 -7.79
C ILE A 64 -2.49 8.72 -8.02
N ARG A 65 -2.32 9.12 -9.28
CA ARG A 65 -1.85 10.47 -9.67
C ARG A 65 -2.73 11.57 -9.07
N ASP A 66 -4.05 11.38 -9.13
CA ASP A 66 -5.02 12.35 -8.62
C ASP A 66 -5.11 12.37 -7.07
N GLY A 67 -4.34 11.53 -6.36
CA GLY A 67 -4.39 11.43 -4.90
C GLY A 67 -5.68 10.80 -4.36
N LYS A 68 -6.46 10.11 -5.20
CA LYS A 68 -7.75 9.48 -4.86
C LYS A 68 -7.60 8.08 -4.26
N VAL A 69 -6.39 7.55 -4.22
CA VAL A 69 -6.06 6.28 -3.56
C VAL A 69 -5.37 6.60 -2.24
N ARG A 70 -5.96 6.14 -1.12
CA ARG A 70 -5.31 6.21 0.19
C ARG A 70 -4.39 5.00 0.36
N ASP A 71 -3.17 5.26 0.82
CA ASP A 71 -2.35 4.22 1.44
C ASP A 71 -3.05 3.80 2.74
N ALA A 72 -3.33 2.51 2.86
CA ALA A 72 -3.90 1.90 4.05
C ALA A 72 -2.76 1.36 4.92
#